data_AF-A0A5J5IT67-F1
#
_entry.id   AF-A0A5J5IT67-F1
#
_cell.length_a   1.000
_cell.length_b   1.000
_cell.length_c   1.000
_cell.angle_alpha   90.00
_cell.angle_beta   90.00
_cell.angle_gamma   90.00
#
_symmetry.space_group_name_H-M   'P 1'
#
loop_
_entity.id
_entity.type
_entity.pdbx_description
1 polymer ?
#
loop_
_entity_poly.entity_id
_entity_poly.type
_entity_poly.pdbx_seq_one_letter_code
_entity_poly.pdbx_strand_id
1 'polypeptide(L)'
;MSARPLEPLIDESPTWDAVLWWRLELRALDDAPYTQRAVAVLGPKAAWEKEYGRASAGGCLQTLLYVLSIAAPTAGAGAMLLWALRGEGGQMPLEFAGIASLLSVVITLVTEWVHRNRPRATARAAVRKLYLAHIVPGLITAVIAISGSLSDADGSALLWWLVPVVADIAVYIGLWVRFATTKTGPRNPIENVEQTVRELTAAERESLLARRNGAVDRLLRQGKIDVETASRAKLSALGMLSLTVAREERSSYYPEEHEGFTGP
;
A
#
# COMPACT_ATOMS: atom_id res chain seq x y z
N MET A 1 6.42 -22.17 -2.76
CA MET A 1 6.03 -22.66 -1.41
C MET A 1 4.64 -23.24 -1.53
N SER A 2 4.35 -24.38 -0.92
CA SER A 2 3.03 -25.02 -0.99
C SER A 2 2.03 -24.30 -0.09
N ALA A 3 0.80 -24.14 -0.59
CA ALA A 3 -0.31 -23.56 0.14
C ALA A 3 -0.62 -24.30 1.44
N ARG A 4 -0.95 -23.56 2.49
CA ARG A 4 -1.35 -24.20 3.76
C ARG A 4 -2.69 -24.95 3.63
N PRO A 5 -2.80 -26.18 4.12
CA PRO A 5 -4.03 -26.96 4.04
C PRO A 5 -5.17 -26.29 4.82
N LEU A 6 -6.39 -26.39 4.28
CA LEU A 6 -7.62 -25.85 4.90
C LEU A 6 -8.20 -26.81 5.93
N GLU A 7 -7.91 -28.10 5.80
CA GLU A 7 -8.45 -29.19 6.61
C GLU A 7 -8.15 -29.00 8.10
N PRO A 8 -6.91 -28.69 8.55
CA PRO A 8 -6.65 -28.48 9.98
C PRO A 8 -7.44 -27.31 10.55
N LEU A 9 -7.61 -26.22 9.79
CA LEU A 9 -8.42 -25.07 10.25
C LEU A 9 -9.86 -25.48 10.52
N ILE A 10 -10.42 -26.31 9.64
CA ILE A 10 -11.79 -26.79 9.74
C ILE A 10 -11.90 -27.79 10.87
N ASP A 11 -11.09 -28.86 10.84
CA ASP A 11 -11.24 -30.02 11.70
C ASP A 11 -10.95 -29.71 13.18
N GLU A 12 -9.96 -28.88 13.46
CA GLU A 12 -9.55 -28.54 14.83
C GLU A 12 -10.46 -27.48 15.50
N SER A 13 -11.35 -26.85 14.74
CA SER A 13 -12.27 -25.82 15.27
C SER A 13 -13.60 -26.46 15.67
N PRO A 14 -13.97 -26.50 16.98
CA PRO A 14 -15.22 -27.11 17.43
C PRO A 14 -16.45 -26.28 17.08
N THR A 15 -16.30 -24.96 17.01
CA THR A 15 -17.32 -23.99 16.60
C THR A 15 -16.82 -23.19 15.40
N TRP A 16 -17.75 -22.65 14.61
CA TRP A 16 -17.43 -21.84 13.44
C TRP A 16 -17.94 -20.41 13.62
N ASP A 17 -17.02 -19.49 13.89
CA ASP A 17 -17.31 -18.07 14.14
C ASP A 17 -16.94 -17.18 12.93
N ALA A 18 -17.18 -15.88 13.08
CA ALA A 18 -16.91 -14.89 12.03
C ALA A 18 -15.39 -14.75 11.74
N VAL A 19 -14.52 -14.79 12.75
CA VAL A 19 -13.05 -14.78 12.57
C VAL A 19 -12.59 -15.97 11.73
N LEU A 20 -13.16 -17.17 11.95
CA LEU A 20 -12.80 -18.38 11.21
C LEU A 20 -13.18 -18.32 9.73
N TRP A 21 -14.26 -17.60 9.37
CA TRP A 21 -14.56 -17.30 7.97
C TRP A 21 -13.45 -16.49 7.30
N TRP A 22 -12.98 -15.43 7.96
CA TRP A 22 -11.85 -14.63 7.48
C TRP A 22 -10.58 -15.46 7.33
N ARG A 23 -10.30 -16.34 8.30
CA ARG A 23 -9.13 -17.21 8.24
C ARG A 23 -9.22 -18.21 7.10
N LEU A 24 -10.39 -18.79 6.86
CA LEU A 24 -10.63 -19.71 5.75
C LEU A 24 -10.40 -19.02 4.42
N GLU A 25 -10.96 -17.82 4.24
CA GLU A 25 -10.77 -17.06 3.00
C GLU A 25 -9.31 -16.69 2.76
N LEU A 26 -8.63 -16.16 3.78
CA LEU A 26 -7.21 -15.82 3.68
C LEU A 26 -6.37 -17.06 3.37
N ARG A 27 -6.64 -18.21 3.99
CA ARG A 27 -5.90 -19.44 3.73
C ARG A 27 -6.24 -20.06 2.38
N ALA A 28 -7.47 -19.90 1.88
CA ALA A 28 -7.83 -20.31 0.53
C ALA A 28 -7.06 -19.52 -0.53
N LEU A 29 -6.69 -18.27 -0.23
CA LEU A 29 -5.94 -17.36 -1.09
C LEU A 29 -4.40 -17.45 -0.91
N ASP A 30 -3.87 -18.43 -0.20
CA ASP A 30 -2.42 -18.53 0.12
C ASP A 30 -1.52 -18.55 -1.13
N ASP A 31 -2.03 -19.07 -2.26
CA ASP A 31 -1.32 -19.10 -3.55
C ASP A 31 -1.50 -17.81 -4.38
N ALA A 32 -2.34 -16.88 -3.91
CA ALA A 32 -2.62 -15.59 -4.54
C ALA A 32 -2.28 -14.44 -3.58
N PRO A 33 -0.98 -14.19 -3.28
CA PRO A 33 -0.55 -13.34 -2.17
C PRO A 33 -1.02 -11.88 -2.28
N TYR A 34 -1.19 -11.35 -3.50
CA TYR A 34 -1.72 -10.00 -3.69
C TYR A 34 -3.21 -9.91 -3.34
N THR A 35 -4.00 -10.91 -3.74
CA THR A 35 -5.43 -11.01 -3.42
C THR A 35 -5.62 -11.28 -1.92
N GLN A 36 -4.83 -12.20 -1.36
CA GLN A 36 -4.80 -12.48 0.08
C GLN A 36 -4.51 -11.20 0.89
N ARG A 37 -3.53 -10.39 0.47
CA ARG A 37 -3.22 -9.10 1.10
C ARG A 37 -4.39 -8.13 1.03
N ALA A 38 -5.03 -8.01 -0.13
CA ALA A 38 -6.18 -7.11 -0.31
C ALA A 38 -7.34 -7.49 0.61
N VAL A 39 -7.60 -8.78 0.78
CA VAL A 39 -8.61 -9.31 1.71
C VAL A 39 -8.19 -9.13 3.17
N ALA A 40 -6.93 -9.34 3.51
CA ALA A 40 -6.42 -9.21 4.89
C ALA A 40 -6.66 -7.81 5.47
N VAL A 41 -6.63 -6.78 4.61
CA VAL A 41 -6.89 -5.38 4.98
C VAL A 41 -8.37 -5.13 5.38
N LEU A 42 -9.29 -5.98 4.92
CA LEU A 42 -10.72 -5.90 5.23
C LEU A 42 -11.10 -6.65 6.52
N GLY A 43 -10.33 -7.69 6.87
CA GLY A 43 -10.64 -8.59 7.98
C GLY A 43 -10.12 -8.14 9.35
N PRO A 44 -10.64 -8.72 10.44
CA PRO A 44 -10.18 -8.42 11.79
C PRO A 44 -8.74 -8.88 12.03
N LYS A 45 -8.04 -8.20 12.95
CA LYS A 45 -6.64 -8.47 13.31
C LYS A 45 -6.38 -9.93 13.70
N ALA A 46 -7.30 -10.50 14.47
CA ALA A 46 -7.24 -11.88 14.93
C ALA A 46 -7.22 -12.92 13.79
N ALA A 47 -7.78 -12.59 12.61
CA ALA A 47 -7.75 -13.46 11.45
C ALA A 47 -6.43 -13.35 10.70
N TRP A 48 -6.01 -12.13 10.36
CA TRP A 48 -4.83 -11.96 9.50
C TRP A 48 -3.51 -12.19 10.23
N GLU A 49 -3.38 -11.98 11.55
CA GLU A 49 -2.12 -12.29 12.25
C GLU A 49 -1.71 -13.77 12.13
N LYS A 50 -2.69 -14.67 12.09
CA LYS A 50 -2.46 -16.13 12.01
C LYS A 50 -2.28 -16.62 10.57
N GLU A 51 -2.84 -15.89 9.60
CA GLU A 51 -2.87 -16.32 8.20
C GLU A 51 -1.97 -15.49 7.28
N TYR A 52 -1.60 -14.28 7.68
CA TYR A 52 -0.92 -13.29 6.87
C TYR A 52 0.23 -12.66 7.68
N GLY A 53 1.25 -13.47 7.99
CA GLY A 53 2.37 -13.08 8.84
C GLY A 53 3.75 -13.09 8.16
N ARG A 54 3.83 -13.34 6.85
CA ARG A 54 5.13 -13.49 6.17
C ARG A 54 5.59 -12.16 5.59
N ALA A 55 6.56 -11.53 6.26
CA ALA A 55 7.37 -10.49 5.65
C ALA A 55 8.09 -11.07 4.42
N SER A 56 7.80 -10.54 3.23
CA SER A 56 8.56 -10.90 2.04
C SER A 56 9.76 -9.96 1.91
N ALA A 57 10.90 -10.46 1.43
CA ALA A 57 12.09 -9.63 1.22
C ALA A 57 11.77 -8.43 0.30
N GLY A 58 10.96 -8.65 -0.74
CA GLY A 58 10.46 -7.58 -1.60
C GLY A 58 9.56 -6.58 -0.88
N GLY A 59 8.69 -7.04 0.04
CA GLY A 59 7.86 -6.17 0.87
C GLY A 59 8.68 -5.31 1.83
N CYS A 60 9.68 -5.90 2.49
CA CYS A 60 10.62 -5.17 3.35
C CYS A 60 11.41 -4.13 2.56
N LEU A 61 11.96 -4.51 1.40
CA LEU A 61 12.68 -3.59 0.54
C LEU A 61 11.79 -2.44 0.07
N GLN A 62 10.55 -2.73 -0.35
CA GLN A 62 9.60 -1.71 -0.75
C GLN A 62 9.27 -0.74 0.39
N THR A 63 9.06 -1.25 1.62
CA THR A 63 8.86 -0.42 2.81
C THR A 63 10.07 0.47 3.07
N LEU A 64 11.30 -0.08 2.98
CA LEU A 64 12.53 0.70 3.13
C LEU A 64 12.64 1.79 2.07
N LEU A 65 12.33 1.50 0.81
CA LEU A 65 12.34 2.49 -0.27
C LEU A 65 11.33 3.61 -0.02
N TYR A 66 10.13 3.31 0.49
CA TYR A 66 9.17 4.33 0.89
C TYR A 66 9.66 5.21 2.04
N VAL A 67 10.25 4.60 3.07
CA VAL A 67 10.83 5.35 4.20
C VAL A 67 11.96 6.25 3.71
N LEU A 68 12.87 5.74 2.88
CA LEU A 68 13.96 6.50 2.31
C LEU A 68 13.46 7.63 1.41
N SER A 69 12.42 7.38 0.59
CA SER A 69 11.82 8.41 -0.25
C SER A 69 11.32 9.61 0.55
N ILE A 70 10.73 9.39 1.73
CA ILE A 70 10.24 10.48 2.59
C ILE A 70 11.40 11.11 3.40
N ALA A 71 12.29 10.27 3.93
CA ALA A 71 13.36 10.71 4.82
C ALA A 71 14.44 11.50 4.09
N ALA A 72 14.80 11.11 2.86
CA ALA A 72 15.86 11.73 2.07
C ALA A 72 15.65 13.25 1.84
N PRO A 73 14.54 13.72 1.24
CA PRO A 73 14.33 15.16 1.02
C PRO A 73 14.25 15.94 2.35
N THR A 74 13.66 15.32 3.39
CA THR A 74 13.57 15.92 4.72
C THR A 74 14.95 16.08 5.38
N ALA A 75 15.82 15.06 5.25
CA ALA A 75 17.18 15.11 5.75
C ALA A 75 18.04 16.13 5.00
N GLY A 76 17.90 16.21 3.67
CA GLY A 76 18.56 17.24 2.85
C GLY A 76 18.17 18.65 3.28
N ALA A 77 16.87 18.92 3.41
CA ALA A 77 16.39 20.22 3.89
C ALA A 77 16.82 20.53 5.33
N GLY A 78 16.83 19.53 6.21
CA GLY A 78 17.30 19.68 7.58
C GLY A 78 18.79 20.07 7.65
N ALA A 79 19.64 19.46 6.81
CA ALA A 79 21.05 19.82 6.70
C ALA A 79 21.24 21.26 6.19
N MET A 80 20.47 21.66 5.17
CA MET A 80 20.49 23.02 4.63
C MET A 80 20.01 24.06 5.65
N LEU A 81 18.94 23.77 6.39
CA LEU A 81 18.45 24.63 7.47
C LEU A 81 19.48 24.78 8.59
N LEU A 82 20.09 23.67 9.02
CA LEU A 82 21.11 23.70 10.06
C LEU A 82 22.33 24.52 9.62
N TRP A 83 22.75 24.40 8.37
CA TRP A 83 23.81 25.23 7.80
C TRP A 83 23.43 26.71 7.79
N ALA A 84 22.23 27.05 7.30
CA ALA A 84 21.75 28.43 7.22
C ALA A 84 21.65 29.10 8.60
N LEU A 85 21.24 28.35 9.63
CA LEU A 85 21.10 28.85 11.00
C LEU A 85 22.44 29.02 11.73
N ARG A 86 23.49 28.28 11.34
CA ARG A 86 24.80 28.34 12.01
C ARG A 86 25.59 29.59 11.65
N GLY A 87 25.31 30.25 10.53
CA GLY A 87 25.85 31.57 10.18
C GLY A 87 27.37 31.65 9.94
N GLU A 88 28.15 30.64 10.31
CA GLU A 88 29.62 30.65 10.23
C GLU A 88 30.16 29.32 9.66
N GLY A 89 31.09 29.45 8.69
CA GLY A 89 32.11 28.46 8.32
C GLY A 89 31.65 27.07 7.91
N GLY A 90 31.73 26.77 6.61
CA GLY A 90 31.62 25.40 6.09
C GLY A 90 30.98 25.33 4.70
N GLN A 91 31.29 24.28 3.95
CA GLN A 91 30.71 24.05 2.63
C GLN A 91 29.19 23.82 2.76
N MET A 92 28.40 24.58 1.99
CA MET A 92 26.96 24.41 1.91
C MET A 92 26.62 22.95 1.52
N PRO A 93 25.77 22.23 2.29
CA PRO A 93 25.50 20.80 2.09
C PRO A 93 24.55 20.52 0.91
N LEU A 94 24.64 21.33 -0.16
CA LEU A 94 23.77 21.24 -1.33
C LEU A 94 24.02 19.93 -2.11
N GLU A 95 25.25 19.42 -2.11
CA GLU A 95 25.56 18.10 -2.68
C GLU A 95 24.75 16.98 -2.00
N PHE A 96 24.77 16.95 -0.67
CA PHE A 96 24.01 15.96 0.09
C PHE A 96 22.50 16.07 -0.18
N ALA A 97 21.95 17.29 -0.18
CA ALA A 97 20.55 17.53 -0.51
C ALA A 97 20.22 17.12 -1.95
N GLY A 98 21.11 17.41 -2.91
CA GLY A 98 20.96 17.03 -4.31
C GLY A 98 20.96 15.51 -4.52
N ILE A 99 21.88 14.78 -3.90
CA ILE A 99 21.91 13.31 -3.92
C ILE A 99 20.63 12.73 -3.32
N ALA A 100 20.19 13.26 -2.18
CA ALA A 100 18.97 12.84 -1.51
C ALA A 100 17.72 13.01 -2.41
N SER A 101 17.59 14.17 -3.07
CA SER A 101 16.53 14.44 -4.04
C SER A 101 16.63 13.57 -5.28
N LEU A 102 17.85 13.30 -5.78
CA LEU A 102 18.04 12.41 -6.94
C LEU A 102 17.57 10.98 -6.63
N LEU A 103 17.96 10.43 -5.46
CA LEU A 103 17.51 9.12 -5.01
C LEU A 103 15.99 9.06 -4.86
N SER A 104 15.40 10.11 -4.28
CA SER A 104 13.95 10.27 -4.19
C SER A 104 13.27 10.19 -5.56
N VAL A 105 13.75 10.96 -6.54
CA VAL A 105 13.19 10.96 -7.91
C VAL A 105 13.27 9.57 -8.52
N VAL A 106 14.41 8.89 -8.42
CA VAL A 106 14.59 7.52 -8.96
C VAL A 106 13.59 6.56 -8.32
N ILE A 107 13.48 6.56 -6.99
CA ILE A 107 12.51 5.72 -6.27
C ILE A 107 11.10 6.03 -6.75
N THR A 108 10.75 7.31 -6.82
CA THR A 108 9.43 7.81 -7.23
C THR A 108 9.06 7.30 -8.62
N LEU A 109 9.96 7.44 -9.60
CA LEU A 109 9.75 6.96 -10.97
C LEU A 109 9.51 5.46 -11.02
N VAL A 110 10.27 4.66 -10.26
CA VAL A 110 10.07 3.21 -10.17
C VAL A 110 8.71 2.89 -9.55
N THR A 111 8.37 3.50 -8.42
CA THR A 111 7.07 3.26 -7.76
C THR A 111 5.88 3.70 -8.62
N GLU A 112 5.97 4.83 -9.31
CA GLU A 112 4.93 5.33 -10.19
C GLU A 112 4.76 4.43 -11.42
N TRP A 113 5.86 3.89 -11.98
CA TRP A 113 5.80 2.90 -13.04
C TRP A 113 5.08 1.62 -12.58
N VAL A 114 5.41 1.11 -11.40
CA VAL A 114 4.70 -0.05 -10.81
C VAL A 114 3.22 0.28 -10.59
N HIS A 115 2.91 1.45 -10.04
CA HIS A 115 1.53 1.86 -9.75
C HIS A 115 0.67 2.02 -11.00
N ARG A 116 1.23 2.53 -12.10
CA ARG A 116 0.54 2.62 -13.39
C ARG A 116 0.19 1.26 -13.97
N ASN A 117 1.10 0.29 -13.82
CA ASN A 117 0.90 -1.06 -14.34
C ASN A 117 -0.02 -1.91 -13.44
N ARG A 118 -0.08 -1.59 -12.14
CA ARG A 118 -0.90 -2.30 -11.15
C ARG A 118 -1.56 -1.30 -10.19
N PRO A 119 -2.65 -0.63 -10.63
CA PRO A 119 -3.31 0.38 -9.83
C PRO A 119 -3.90 -0.24 -8.56
N ARG A 120 -3.76 0.46 -7.44
CA ARG A 120 -4.27 0.06 -6.13
C ARG A 120 -4.87 1.28 -5.41
N ALA A 121 -5.96 1.07 -4.68
CA ALA A 121 -6.55 2.11 -3.85
C ALA A 121 -5.53 2.56 -2.82
N THR A 122 -5.36 3.87 -2.75
CA THR A 122 -4.48 4.56 -1.81
C THR A 122 -5.25 5.71 -1.20
N ALA A 123 -5.17 5.86 0.13
CA ALA A 123 -5.88 6.93 0.82
C ALA A 123 -5.40 8.31 0.32
N ARG A 124 -6.34 9.16 -0.11
CA ARG A 124 -6.02 10.51 -0.64
C ARG A 124 -5.19 11.34 0.33
N ALA A 125 -5.49 11.24 1.62
CA ALA A 125 -4.73 11.93 2.67
C ALA A 125 -3.27 11.47 2.75
N ALA A 126 -3.00 10.16 2.59
CA ALA A 126 -1.65 9.64 2.57
C ALA A 126 -0.87 10.11 1.33
N VAL A 127 -1.51 10.10 0.17
CA VAL A 127 -0.91 10.60 -1.09
C VAL A 127 -0.54 12.09 -0.98
N ARG A 128 -1.45 12.92 -0.44
CA ARG A 128 -1.16 14.35 -0.22
C ARG A 128 -0.01 14.58 0.76
N LYS A 129 0.02 13.83 1.86
CA LYS A 129 1.12 13.90 2.85
C LYS A 129 2.45 13.52 2.23
N LEU A 130 2.47 12.47 1.41
CA LEU A 130 3.67 12.09 0.65
C LEU A 130 4.13 13.26 -0.22
N TYR A 131 3.25 13.83 -1.05
CA TYR A 131 3.67 14.91 -1.95
C TYR A 131 4.18 16.16 -1.20
N LEU A 132 3.55 16.54 -0.08
CA LEU A 132 4.04 17.65 0.75
C LEU A 132 5.42 17.37 1.37
N ALA A 133 5.72 16.12 1.71
CA ALA A 133 7.01 15.70 2.25
C ALA A 133 8.17 15.84 1.25
N HIS A 134 7.88 16.07 -0.03
CA HIS A 134 8.87 16.38 -1.05
C HIS A 134 8.88 17.88 -1.39
N ILE A 135 7.70 18.44 -1.67
CA ILE A 135 7.57 19.83 -2.11
C ILE A 135 8.08 20.80 -1.03
N VAL A 136 7.67 20.63 0.23
CA VAL A 136 8.03 21.59 1.29
C VAL A 136 9.53 21.55 1.60
N PRO A 137 10.16 20.38 1.87
CA PRO A 137 11.61 20.31 2.07
C PRO A 137 12.42 20.76 0.85
N GLY A 138 11.95 20.43 -0.36
CA GLY A 138 12.59 20.87 -1.60
C GLY A 138 12.57 22.40 -1.75
N LEU A 139 11.43 23.05 -1.50
CA LEU A 139 11.32 24.51 -1.55
C LEU A 139 12.23 25.18 -0.52
N ILE A 140 12.28 24.65 0.71
CA ILE A 140 13.21 25.14 1.74
C ILE A 140 14.66 25.06 1.26
N THR A 141 15.06 23.91 0.70
CA THR A 141 16.40 23.68 0.15
C THR A 141 16.72 24.66 -0.96
N ALA A 142 15.80 24.84 -1.92
CA ALA A 142 15.99 25.73 -3.06
C ALA A 142 16.13 27.19 -2.63
N VAL A 143 15.29 27.66 -1.69
CA VAL A 143 15.38 29.03 -1.16
C VAL A 143 16.73 29.27 -0.49
N ILE A 144 17.17 28.36 0.40
CA ILE A 144 18.47 28.49 1.08
C ILE A 144 19.62 28.47 0.07
N ALA A 145 19.60 27.54 -0.89
CA ALA A 145 20.64 27.42 -1.90
C ALA A 145 20.76 28.69 -2.77
N ILE A 146 19.63 29.22 -3.23
CA ILE A 146 19.60 30.44 -4.05
C ILE A 146 20.09 31.64 -3.22
N SER A 147 19.55 31.85 -2.01
CA SER A 147 19.97 32.94 -1.13
C SER A 147 21.45 32.87 -0.76
N GLY A 148 21.97 31.67 -0.49
CA GLY A 148 23.40 31.44 -0.23
C GLY A 148 24.26 31.76 -1.44
N SER A 149 23.87 31.31 -2.64
CA SER A 149 24.62 31.53 -3.88
C SER A 149 24.68 32.99 -4.33
N LEU A 150 23.64 33.79 -4.04
CA LEU A 150 23.66 35.24 -4.30
C LEU A 150 24.66 35.98 -3.41
N SER A 151 25.13 35.35 -2.33
CA SER A 151 26.07 35.92 -1.38
C SER A 151 27.52 35.53 -1.66
N ASP A 152 27.78 34.54 -2.53
CA ASP A 152 29.12 34.01 -2.80
C ASP A 152 29.26 33.53 -4.27
N ALA A 153 29.95 34.34 -5.09
CA ALA A 153 29.95 34.21 -6.56
C ALA A 153 30.82 33.06 -7.11
N ASP A 154 31.76 32.53 -6.32
CA ASP A 154 32.66 31.44 -6.75
C ASP A 154 31.98 30.05 -6.71
N GLY A 155 30.76 29.95 -6.17
CA GLY A 155 30.03 28.70 -5.91
C GLY A 155 29.31 28.05 -7.11
N SER A 156 29.59 28.46 -8.35
CA SER A 156 28.84 27.99 -9.55
C SER A 156 28.84 26.47 -9.75
N ALA A 157 29.90 25.77 -9.33
CA ALA A 157 29.99 24.31 -9.36
C ALA A 157 29.16 23.60 -8.27
N LEU A 158 28.53 24.31 -7.32
CA LEU A 158 27.60 23.73 -6.35
C LEU A 158 26.15 23.80 -6.84
N LEU A 159 25.82 24.72 -7.75
CA LEU A 159 24.45 24.95 -8.22
C LEU A 159 23.90 23.81 -9.08
N TRP A 160 24.74 22.97 -9.68
CA TRP A 160 24.21 21.81 -10.43
C TRP A 160 23.49 20.82 -9.52
N TRP A 161 23.83 20.75 -8.24
CA TRP A 161 23.11 19.95 -7.25
C TRP A 161 21.73 20.50 -6.90
N LEU A 162 21.40 21.74 -7.32
CA LEU A 162 20.03 22.27 -7.25
C LEU A 162 19.12 21.61 -8.29
N VAL A 163 19.66 21.12 -9.42
CA VAL A 163 18.89 20.46 -10.49
C VAL A 163 18.06 19.29 -9.96
N PRO A 164 18.62 18.28 -9.26
CA PRO A 164 17.81 17.18 -8.73
C PRO A 164 16.77 17.65 -7.69
N VAL A 165 17.04 18.69 -6.91
CA VAL A 165 16.06 19.27 -5.96
C VAL A 165 14.87 19.86 -6.71
N VAL A 166 15.12 20.68 -7.73
CA VAL A 166 14.08 21.28 -8.56
C VAL A 166 13.30 20.20 -9.33
N ALA A 167 14.00 19.17 -9.83
CA ALA A 167 13.37 18.04 -10.49
C ALA A 167 12.42 17.27 -9.54
N ASP A 168 12.82 17.02 -8.29
CA ASP A 168 11.97 16.37 -7.29
C ASP A 168 10.70 17.19 -7.02
N ILE A 169 10.83 18.50 -6.77
CA ILE A 169 9.69 19.41 -6.59
C ILE A 169 8.76 19.36 -7.82
N ALA A 170 9.31 19.47 -9.03
CA ALA A 170 8.55 19.48 -10.27
C ALA A 170 7.80 18.15 -10.50
N VAL A 171 8.45 17.01 -10.22
CA VAL A 171 7.83 15.67 -10.29
C VAL A 171 6.64 15.61 -9.34
N TYR A 172 6.81 16.02 -8.08
CA TYR A 172 5.75 15.92 -7.08
C TYR A 172 4.61 16.92 -7.28
N ILE A 173 4.87 18.12 -7.81
CA ILE A 173 3.82 19.04 -8.28
C ILE A 173 3.07 18.43 -9.46
N GLY A 174 3.77 17.84 -10.43
CA GLY A 174 3.17 17.17 -11.57
C GLY A 174 2.27 16.00 -11.15
N LEU A 175 2.73 15.19 -10.20
CA LEU A 175 1.94 14.10 -9.61
C LEU A 175 0.74 14.63 -8.84
N TRP A 176 0.87 15.73 -8.09
CA TRP A 176 -0.26 16.37 -7.40
C TRP A 176 -1.35 16.80 -8.37
N VAL A 177 -0.98 17.51 -9.43
CA VAL A 177 -1.92 17.98 -10.46
C VAL A 177 -2.58 16.80 -11.16
N ARG A 178 -1.80 15.78 -11.54
CA ARG A 178 -2.33 14.55 -12.15
C ARG A 178 -3.30 13.81 -11.23
N PHE A 179 -2.98 13.70 -9.95
CA PHE A 179 -3.83 13.03 -8.97
C PHE A 179 -5.18 13.76 -8.78
N ALA A 180 -5.18 15.09 -8.88
CA ALA A 180 -6.40 15.87 -8.84
C ALA A 180 -7.28 15.67 -10.08
N THR A 181 -6.71 15.35 -11.24
CA THR A 181 -7.41 15.27 -12.53
C THR A 181 -7.76 13.85 -12.97
N THR A 182 -7.03 12.83 -12.51
CA THR A 182 -7.17 11.45 -13.02
C THR A 182 -8.02 10.59 -12.08
N LYS A 183 -9.15 10.06 -12.59
CA LYS A 183 -10.05 9.15 -11.84
C LYS A 183 -9.83 7.65 -12.15
N THR A 184 -8.59 7.23 -12.39
CA THR A 184 -8.29 5.85 -12.80
C THR A 184 -7.82 4.99 -11.62
N GLY A 185 -8.39 3.79 -11.47
CA GLY A 185 -7.98 2.79 -10.49
C GLY A 185 -8.95 2.61 -9.31
N PRO A 186 -8.71 1.59 -8.46
CA PRO A 186 -9.55 1.30 -7.30
C PRO A 186 -9.60 2.49 -6.33
N ARG A 187 -10.77 2.79 -5.80
CA ARG A 187 -11.04 3.93 -4.90
C ARG A 187 -11.18 3.52 -3.45
N ASN A 188 -11.53 2.27 -3.21
CA ASN A 188 -11.75 1.73 -1.88
C ASN A 188 -11.14 0.31 -1.76
N PRO A 189 -11.06 -0.23 -0.53
CA PRO A 189 -10.49 -1.55 -0.29
C PRO A 189 -11.22 -2.71 -0.99
N ILE A 190 -12.54 -2.61 -1.21
CA ILE A 190 -13.31 -3.65 -1.92
C ILE A 190 -12.95 -3.66 -3.41
N GLU A 191 -12.93 -2.49 -4.05
CA GLU A 191 -12.47 -2.36 -5.44
C GLU A 191 -11.03 -2.86 -5.62
N ASN A 192 -10.20 -2.76 -4.57
CA ASN A 192 -8.87 -3.35 -4.54
C ASN A 192 -8.89 -4.88 -4.61
N VAL A 193 -9.77 -5.53 -3.83
CA VAL A 193 -9.98 -6.98 -3.91
C VAL A 193 -10.43 -7.35 -5.31
N GLU A 194 -11.46 -6.69 -5.83
CA GLU A 194 -11.97 -6.96 -7.18
C GLU A 194 -10.88 -6.83 -8.25
N GLN A 195 -10.08 -5.76 -8.19
CA GLN A 195 -8.97 -5.55 -9.11
C GLN A 195 -7.94 -6.68 -9.02
N THR A 196 -7.55 -7.10 -7.80
CA THR A 196 -6.60 -8.21 -7.63
C THR A 196 -7.16 -9.55 -8.13
N VAL A 197 -8.47 -9.78 -8.02
CA VAL A 197 -9.14 -10.97 -8.56
C VAL A 197 -9.20 -10.94 -10.09
N ARG A 198 -9.41 -9.75 -10.70
CA ARG A 198 -9.39 -9.59 -12.17
C ARG A 198 -8.03 -9.90 -12.77
N GLU A 199 -6.95 -9.60 -12.03
CA GLU A 199 -5.56 -9.86 -12.43
C GLU A 199 -5.16 -11.35 -12.39
N LEU A 200 -5.94 -12.20 -11.71
CA LEU A 200 -5.72 -13.65 -11.75
C LEU A 200 -6.12 -14.23 -13.11
N THR A 201 -5.43 -15.29 -13.52
CA THR A 201 -5.83 -16.10 -14.67
C THR A 201 -7.14 -16.83 -14.39
N ALA A 202 -7.86 -17.27 -15.44
CA ALA A 202 -9.08 -18.05 -15.27
C ALA A 202 -8.83 -19.34 -14.48
N ALA A 203 -7.73 -20.04 -14.77
CA ALA A 203 -7.36 -21.28 -14.09
C ALA A 203 -7.06 -21.06 -12.59
N GLU A 204 -6.34 -19.99 -12.23
CA GLU A 204 -6.11 -19.64 -10.82
C GLU A 204 -7.42 -19.33 -10.10
N ARG A 205 -8.31 -18.53 -10.72
CA ARG A 205 -9.62 -18.20 -10.13
C ARG A 205 -10.45 -19.46 -9.87
N GLU A 206 -10.53 -20.35 -10.85
CA GLU A 206 -11.28 -21.60 -10.74
C GLU A 206 -10.71 -22.49 -9.64
N SER A 207 -9.38 -22.66 -9.61
CA SER A 207 -8.70 -23.47 -8.58
C SER A 207 -8.96 -22.93 -7.16
N LEU A 208 -8.83 -21.61 -6.96
CA LEU A 208 -9.07 -20.97 -5.67
C LEU A 208 -10.54 -21.08 -5.23
N LEU A 209 -11.48 -20.90 -6.17
CA LEU A 209 -12.92 -21.07 -5.90
C LEU A 209 -13.26 -22.52 -5.55
N ALA A 210 -12.73 -23.50 -6.29
CA ALA A 210 -12.95 -24.92 -6.03
C ALA A 210 -12.43 -25.30 -4.64
N ARG A 211 -11.23 -24.83 -4.28
CA ARG A 211 -10.65 -25.04 -2.95
C ARG A 211 -11.50 -24.43 -1.83
N ARG A 212 -11.94 -23.18 -1.99
CA ARG A 212 -12.86 -22.52 -1.04
C ARG A 212 -14.16 -23.30 -0.90
N ASN A 213 -14.79 -23.66 -2.02
CA ASN A 213 -16.08 -24.33 -2.03
C ASN A 213 -15.98 -25.74 -1.42
N GLY A 214 -14.89 -26.47 -1.66
CA GLY A 214 -14.63 -27.75 -1.02
C GLY A 214 -14.49 -27.65 0.51
N ALA A 215 -13.92 -26.56 1.01
CA ALA A 215 -13.88 -26.26 2.43
C ALA A 215 -15.26 -25.95 3.01
N VAL A 216 -16.09 -25.16 2.31
CA VAL A 216 -17.49 -24.90 2.68
C VAL A 216 -18.30 -26.20 2.72
N ASP A 217 -18.11 -27.09 1.74
CA ASP A 217 -18.74 -28.41 1.73
C ASP A 217 -18.36 -29.26 2.93
N ARG A 218 -17.09 -29.21 3.35
CA ARG A 218 -16.62 -29.93 4.53
C ARG A 218 -17.25 -29.37 5.81
N LEU A 219 -17.37 -28.04 5.93
CA LEU A 219 -18.05 -27.41 7.07
C LEU A 219 -19.52 -27.85 7.16
N LEU A 220 -20.23 -27.86 6.03
CA LEU A 220 -21.62 -28.32 5.97
C LEU A 220 -21.75 -29.81 6.36
N ARG A 221 -20.90 -30.69 5.80
CA ARG A 221 -20.90 -32.12 6.14
C ARG A 221 -20.61 -32.41 7.61
N GLN A 222 -19.80 -31.58 8.25
CA GLN A 222 -19.48 -31.69 9.69
C GLN A 222 -20.56 -31.05 10.58
N GLY A 223 -21.63 -30.48 10.02
CA GLY A 223 -22.68 -29.82 10.79
C GLY A 223 -22.23 -28.52 11.47
N LYS A 224 -21.12 -27.92 11.01
CA LYS A 224 -20.58 -26.68 11.58
C LYS A 224 -21.30 -25.43 11.08
N ILE A 225 -21.99 -25.54 9.94
CA ILE A 225 -22.79 -24.50 9.32
C ILE A 225 -24.08 -25.13 8.75
N ASP A 226 -25.11 -24.33 8.57
CA ASP A 226 -26.35 -24.75 7.91
C ASP A 226 -26.28 -24.65 6.37
N VAL A 227 -27.30 -25.22 5.71
CA VAL A 227 -27.41 -25.26 4.24
C VAL A 227 -27.53 -23.86 3.63
N GLU A 228 -28.23 -22.95 4.31
CA GLU A 228 -28.41 -21.58 3.83
C GLU A 228 -27.06 -20.83 3.79
N THR A 229 -26.31 -20.90 4.87
CA THR A 229 -24.98 -20.30 5.02
C THR A 229 -24.00 -20.90 4.03
N ALA A 230 -24.01 -22.23 3.86
CA ALA A 230 -23.20 -22.89 2.83
C ALA A 230 -23.54 -22.41 1.42
N SER A 231 -24.83 -22.22 1.11
CA SER A 231 -25.28 -21.72 -0.20
C SER A 231 -24.83 -20.28 -0.42
N ARG A 232 -25.03 -19.39 0.55
CA ARG A 232 -24.55 -17.99 0.50
C ARG A 232 -23.04 -17.92 0.32
N ALA A 233 -22.29 -18.74 1.08
CA ALA A 233 -20.84 -18.81 0.99
C ALA A 233 -20.35 -19.23 -0.41
N LYS A 234 -21.00 -20.21 -1.04
CA LYS A 234 -20.60 -20.67 -2.38
C LYS A 234 -20.94 -19.69 -3.49
N LEU A 235 -22.02 -18.93 -3.33
CA LEU A 235 -22.44 -17.88 -4.28
C LEU A 235 -21.58 -16.61 -4.19
N SER A 236 -20.79 -16.45 -3.13
CA SER A 236 -19.96 -15.27 -2.97
C SER A 236 -18.86 -15.20 -4.04
N ALA A 237 -18.51 -13.99 -4.46
CA ALA A 237 -17.34 -13.75 -5.30
C ALA A 237 -16.04 -14.14 -4.56
N LEU A 238 -14.99 -14.47 -5.31
CA LEU A 238 -13.66 -14.72 -4.75
C LEU A 238 -13.16 -13.46 -4.03
N GLY A 239 -12.66 -13.61 -2.80
CA GLY A 239 -12.21 -12.48 -1.97
C GLY A 239 -13.34 -11.73 -1.24
N MET A 240 -14.60 -12.15 -1.40
CA MET A 240 -15.76 -11.54 -0.76
C MET A 240 -16.50 -12.49 0.19
N LEU A 241 -16.01 -13.71 0.41
CA LEU A 241 -16.69 -14.72 1.24
C LEU A 241 -17.01 -14.18 2.62
N SER A 242 -16.00 -13.69 3.34
CA SER A 242 -16.17 -13.28 4.74
C SER A 242 -17.05 -12.04 4.86
N LEU A 243 -17.02 -11.15 3.86
CA LEU A 243 -17.95 -10.02 3.80
C LEU A 243 -19.39 -10.44 3.54
N THR A 244 -19.62 -11.58 2.87
CA THR A 244 -20.96 -12.14 2.62
C THR A 244 -21.52 -12.86 3.85
N VAL A 245 -20.72 -13.66 4.57
CA VAL A 245 -21.23 -14.55 5.64
C VAL A 245 -20.84 -14.15 7.06
N ALA A 246 -19.89 -13.22 7.21
CA ALA A 246 -19.35 -12.76 8.50
C ALA A 246 -19.25 -11.23 8.54
N ARG A 247 -20.29 -10.55 8.04
CA ARG A 247 -20.30 -9.08 7.83
C ARG A 247 -20.04 -8.28 9.12
N GLU A 248 -20.44 -8.82 10.27
CA GLU A 248 -20.43 -8.15 11.56
C GLU A 248 -19.03 -7.96 12.14
N GLU A 249 -18.07 -8.83 11.79
CA GLU A 249 -16.66 -8.68 12.18
C GLU A 249 -15.83 -8.17 11.01
N ARG A 250 -15.51 -6.88 11.00
CA ARG A 250 -14.66 -6.23 9.99
C ARG A 250 -13.46 -5.56 10.64
N SER A 251 -12.46 -5.24 9.82
CA SER A 251 -11.35 -4.40 10.24
C SER A 251 -11.84 -3.04 10.75
N SER A 252 -11.40 -2.64 11.95
CA SER A 252 -11.64 -1.30 12.50
C SER A 252 -10.93 -0.18 11.72
N TYR A 253 -10.06 -0.54 10.77
CA TYR A 253 -9.27 0.40 9.96
C TYR A 253 -10.12 1.15 8.91
N TYR A 254 -11.32 0.65 8.58
CA TYR A 254 -12.28 1.31 7.69
C TYR A 254 -13.65 1.40 8.38
N PRO A 255 -13.90 2.45 9.19
CA PRO A 255 -15.22 2.71 9.74
C PRO A 255 -16.22 3.02 8.61
N GLU A 256 -17.52 2.80 8.88
CA GLU A 256 -18.63 2.85 7.92
C GLU A 256 -18.80 4.21 7.18
N GLU A 257 -18.09 5.25 7.59
CA GLU A 257 -18.28 6.66 7.19
C GLU A 257 -17.74 7.04 5.79
N HIS A 258 -17.67 6.11 4.85
CA HIS A 258 -17.50 6.47 3.44
C HIS A 258 -18.79 6.19 2.69
N GLU A 259 -19.48 7.28 2.31
CA GLU A 259 -20.74 7.43 1.56
C GLU A 259 -20.81 6.70 0.19
N GLY A 260 -20.14 5.56 0.04
CA GLY A 260 -20.26 4.66 -1.11
C GLY A 260 -20.66 3.24 -0.72
N PHE A 261 -20.99 2.98 0.55
CA PHE A 261 -21.33 1.65 1.08
C PHE A 261 -22.82 1.29 0.97
N THR A 262 -23.54 1.88 0.02
CA THR A 262 -24.82 1.37 -0.44
C THR A 262 -24.59 0.64 -1.76
N GLY A 263 -24.31 -0.66 -1.66
CA GLY A 263 -24.59 -1.54 -2.80
C GLY A 263 -26.12 -1.62 -3.01
N PRO A 264 -26.58 -2.00 -4.22
CA PRO A 264 -27.93 -2.52 -4.36
C PRO A 264 -28.16 -3.75 -3.46
#